data_AF-A0A382D8B0-F1
#
_entry.id   AF-A0A382D8B0-F1
#
_cell.length_a   1.000
_cell.length_b   1.000
_cell.length_c   1.000
_cell.angle_alpha   90.00
_cell.angle_beta   90.00
_cell.angle_gamma   90.00
#
_symmetry.space_group_name_H-M   'P 1'
#
loop_
_entity.id
_entity.type
_entity.pdbx_description
1 polymer ?
#
loop_
_entity_poly.entity_id
_entity_poly.type
_entity_poly.pdbx_seq_one_letter_code
_entity_poly.pdbx_strand_id
1 'polypeptide(L)'
;PQIPALANFIKEKKIGEVKNIKSSFGFDMGKTIPESRLFRADLAGGAILDVGVYPISFSRMIAGAALGKKFINPKSVTGTATMGVTGVDEISHATLEFENGIIAEASTAIREEMKNNAIITGTKGTIELDQPWAPGREGGPYHSTFKVSSKDQTEIIDFKGPEHLFFFEAELSSQTILKEKTEAPYPAMTWEDTLGNLKTLDKWRKIIGYSLPQDS
;
A
#
# COMPACT_ATOMS: atom_id res chain seq x y z
N PRO A 1 0.60 -6.14 13.70
CA PRO A 1 0.48 -5.19 14.85
C PRO A 1 0.60 -3.71 14.44
N GLN A 2 1.58 -3.36 13.58
CA GLN A 2 1.82 -1.99 13.09
C GLN A 2 0.57 -1.37 12.43
N ILE A 3 -0.07 -2.07 11.49
CA ILE A 3 -1.23 -1.56 10.74
C ILE A 3 -2.46 -1.27 11.61
N PRO A 4 -2.92 -2.17 12.51
CA PRO A 4 -3.99 -1.86 13.46
C PRO A 4 -3.68 -0.63 14.34
N ALA A 5 -2.45 -0.52 14.85
CA ALA A 5 -2.04 0.61 15.67
C ALA A 5 -2.05 1.92 14.86
N LEU A 6 -1.55 1.89 13.63
CA LEU A 6 -1.58 3.03 12.73
C LEU A 6 -3.02 3.50 12.45
N ALA A 7 -3.93 2.58 12.14
CA ALA A 7 -5.34 2.91 11.91
C ALA A 7 -5.96 3.61 13.13
N ASN A 8 -5.64 3.14 14.35
CA ASN A 8 -6.09 3.79 15.58
C ASN A 8 -5.49 5.20 15.74
N PHE A 9 -4.20 5.40 15.44
CA PHE A 9 -3.56 6.73 15.52
C PHE A 9 -4.22 7.74 14.58
N ILE A 10 -4.59 7.30 13.38
CA ILE A 10 -5.33 8.13 12.42
C ILE A 10 -6.73 8.44 12.94
N LYS A 11 -7.46 7.43 13.44
CA LYS A 11 -8.82 7.59 14.00
C LYS A 11 -8.84 8.52 15.22
N GLU A 12 -7.82 8.43 16.08
CA GLU A 12 -7.63 9.28 17.26
C GLU A 12 -7.07 10.67 16.92
N LYS A 13 -6.84 10.97 15.64
CA LYS A 13 -6.32 12.25 15.15
C LYS A 13 -5.01 12.68 15.84
N LYS A 14 -4.09 11.73 16.07
CA LYS A 14 -2.78 12.01 16.70
C LYS A 14 -1.95 13.05 15.95
N ILE A 15 -2.10 13.12 14.63
CA ILE A 15 -1.48 14.12 13.76
C ILE A 15 -2.47 15.18 13.25
N GLY A 16 -3.63 15.32 13.90
CA GLY A 16 -4.72 16.18 13.44
C GLY A 16 -5.47 15.59 12.25
N GLU A 17 -5.95 16.45 11.35
CA GLU A 17 -6.60 16.01 10.12
C GLU A 17 -5.55 15.60 9.09
N VAL A 18 -5.66 14.38 8.55
CA VAL A 18 -4.78 13.93 7.45
C VAL A 18 -5.03 14.78 6.22
N LYS A 19 -3.96 15.18 5.54
CA LYS A 19 -4.00 15.99 4.30
C LYS A 19 -3.30 15.30 3.13
N ASN A 20 -2.13 14.72 3.36
CA ASN A 20 -1.36 14.05 2.31
C ASN A 20 -0.87 12.67 2.79
N ILE A 21 -0.79 11.72 1.86
CA ILE A 21 -0.16 10.42 2.03
C ILE A 21 0.87 10.28 0.90
N LYS A 22 2.13 10.03 1.21
CA LYS A 22 3.15 9.68 0.22
C LYS A 22 3.64 8.27 0.49
N SER A 23 3.61 7.40 -0.49
CA SER A 23 4.09 6.03 -0.33
C SER A 23 4.78 5.53 -1.59
N SER A 24 5.84 4.76 -1.40
CA SER A 24 6.60 4.16 -2.50
C SER A 24 6.84 2.69 -2.24
N PHE A 25 6.79 1.88 -3.30
CA PHE A 25 7.30 0.51 -3.26
C PHE A 25 7.88 0.11 -4.62
N GLY A 26 9.19 -0.05 -4.68
CA GLY A 26 9.89 -0.53 -5.85
C GLY A 26 11.28 -1.07 -5.55
N PHE A 27 11.78 -1.85 -6.50
CA PHE A 27 13.10 -2.45 -6.51
C PHE A 27 13.63 -2.43 -7.95
N ASP A 28 14.92 -2.63 -8.14
CA ASP A 28 15.51 -2.76 -9.48
C ASP A 28 15.93 -4.21 -9.77
N MET A 29 15.27 -4.84 -10.74
CA MET A 29 15.66 -6.17 -11.24
C MET A 29 17.00 -6.17 -12.00
N GLY A 30 17.59 -4.99 -12.26
CA GLY A 30 18.87 -4.77 -12.91
C GLY A 30 18.86 -5.01 -14.43
N LYS A 31 18.03 -5.94 -14.90
CA LYS A 31 17.81 -6.21 -16.33
C LYS A 31 16.38 -6.68 -16.59
N THR A 32 15.90 -6.44 -17.81
CA THR A 32 14.68 -7.07 -18.31
C THR A 32 14.92 -8.56 -18.49
N ILE A 33 14.09 -9.40 -17.86
CA ILE A 33 14.09 -10.85 -18.00
C ILE A 33 12.72 -11.23 -18.58
N PRO A 34 12.56 -11.34 -19.91
CA PRO A 34 11.25 -11.51 -20.55
C PRO A 34 10.44 -12.71 -20.06
N GLU A 35 11.10 -13.76 -19.56
CA GLU A 35 10.47 -14.97 -19.05
C GLU A 35 9.97 -14.82 -17.60
N SER A 36 10.47 -13.82 -16.87
CA SER A 36 10.04 -13.54 -15.50
C SER A 36 8.61 -13.03 -15.47
N ARG A 37 7.84 -13.47 -14.45
CA ARG A 37 6.47 -13.01 -14.20
C ARG A 37 6.34 -11.48 -14.16
N LEU A 38 7.39 -10.78 -13.74
CA LEU A 38 7.39 -9.31 -13.63
C LEU A 38 7.35 -8.61 -14.98
N PHE A 39 7.90 -9.22 -16.04
CA PHE A 39 7.99 -8.60 -17.37
C PHE A 39 6.98 -9.17 -18.37
N ARG A 40 6.07 -10.06 -17.91
CA ARG A 40 5.10 -10.75 -18.75
C ARG A 40 3.70 -10.16 -18.61
N ALA A 41 3.25 -9.45 -19.65
CA ALA A 41 1.90 -8.89 -19.69
C ALA A 41 0.81 -9.98 -19.64
N ASP A 42 1.05 -11.15 -20.23
CA ASP A 42 0.11 -12.28 -20.17
C ASP A 42 -0.04 -12.92 -18.78
N LEU A 43 0.91 -12.64 -17.87
CA LEU A 43 0.87 -13.00 -16.46
C LEU A 43 0.54 -11.80 -15.55
N ALA A 44 0.03 -10.71 -16.13
CA ALA A 44 -0.28 -9.48 -15.41
C ALA A 44 0.93 -8.89 -14.65
N GLY A 45 2.11 -8.93 -15.28
CA GLY A 45 3.33 -8.31 -14.78
C GLY A 45 3.29 -6.78 -14.74
N GLY A 46 4.41 -6.17 -14.41
CA GLY A 46 4.55 -4.73 -14.25
C GLY A 46 4.47 -4.27 -12.80
N ALA A 47 4.93 -3.05 -12.55
CA ALA A 47 5.07 -2.49 -11.22
C ALA A 47 3.71 -2.24 -10.55
N ILE A 48 2.71 -1.74 -11.26
CA ILE A 48 1.38 -1.44 -10.71
C ILE A 48 0.74 -2.69 -10.06
N LEU A 49 0.80 -3.84 -10.73
CA LEU A 49 0.12 -5.06 -10.28
C LEU A 49 0.98 -5.89 -9.32
N ASP A 50 2.31 -5.77 -9.36
CA ASP A 50 3.18 -6.48 -8.42
C ASP A 50 3.33 -5.75 -7.08
N VAL A 51 3.71 -4.47 -7.13
CA VAL A 51 4.08 -3.69 -5.93
C VAL A 51 3.25 -2.41 -5.74
N GLY A 52 2.59 -1.92 -6.78
CA GLY A 52 1.67 -0.78 -6.69
C GLY A 52 0.44 -1.05 -5.82
N VAL A 53 0.07 -2.32 -5.66
CA VAL A 53 -1.06 -2.75 -4.82
C VAL A 53 -0.89 -2.33 -3.35
N TYR A 54 0.34 -2.20 -2.87
CA TYR A 54 0.66 -1.84 -1.48
C TYR A 54 0.40 -0.34 -1.19
N PRO A 55 1.04 0.63 -1.88
CA PRO A 55 0.69 2.05 -1.78
C PRO A 55 -0.80 2.36 -1.94
N ILE A 56 -1.49 1.69 -2.87
CA ILE A 56 -2.90 1.95 -3.17
C ILE A 56 -3.81 1.46 -2.03
N SER A 57 -3.62 0.22 -1.56
CA SER A 57 -4.40 -0.33 -0.45
C SER A 57 -4.15 0.46 0.84
N PHE A 58 -2.90 0.79 1.12
CA PHE A 58 -2.51 1.63 2.26
C PHE A 58 -3.22 2.99 2.22
N SER A 59 -3.17 3.68 1.08
CA SER A 59 -3.78 5.01 0.94
C SER A 59 -5.30 4.96 1.15
N ARG A 60 -5.98 3.96 0.59
CA ARG A 60 -7.43 3.75 0.75
C ARG A 60 -7.81 3.47 2.20
N MET A 61 -7.02 2.66 2.91
CA MET A 61 -7.21 2.37 4.33
C MET A 61 -7.03 3.63 5.20
N ILE A 62 -5.93 4.39 5.03
CA ILE A 62 -5.67 5.60 5.81
C ILE A 62 -6.75 6.66 5.56
N ALA A 63 -7.14 6.84 4.30
CA ALA A 63 -8.20 7.79 3.95
C ALA A 63 -9.55 7.38 4.59
N GLY A 64 -9.84 6.07 4.68
CA GLY A 64 -11.03 5.56 5.35
C GLY A 64 -10.96 5.74 6.87
N ALA A 65 -9.83 5.40 7.48
CA ALA A 65 -9.61 5.52 8.91
C ALA A 65 -9.79 6.97 9.39
N ALA A 66 -9.39 7.96 8.59
CA ALA A 66 -9.61 9.38 8.87
C ALA A 66 -11.10 9.79 8.95
N LEU A 67 -12.01 8.99 8.38
CA LEU A 67 -13.46 9.15 8.48
C LEU A 67 -14.12 8.14 9.45
N GLY A 68 -13.34 7.31 10.15
CA GLY A 68 -13.87 6.20 10.93
C GLY A 68 -14.50 5.08 10.08
N LYS A 69 -14.21 5.04 8.77
CA LYS A 69 -14.58 3.96 7.85
C LYS A 69 -13.42 2.96 7.74
N LYS A 70 -13.69 1.75 7.23
CA LYS A 70 -12.65 0.73 6.99
C LYS A 70 -11.67 1.17 5.89
N PHE A 71 -12.22 1.66 4.79
CA PHE A 71 -11.50 2.25 3.66
C PHE A 71 -12.44 3.24 2.97
N ILE A 72 -11.91 4.06 2.07
CA ILE A 72 -12.68 4.76 1.03
C ILE A 72 -11.97 4.64 -0.31
N ASN A 73 -12.73 4.72 -1.40
CA ASN A 73 -12.17 4.71 -2.75
C ASN A 73 -11.87 6.15 -3.21
N PRO A 74 -10.85 6.34 -4.05
CA PRO A 74 -10.55 7.66 -4.61
C PRO A 74 -11.66 8.12 -5.57
N LYS A 75 -11.99 9.42 -5.54
CA LYS A 75 -12.89 10.07 -6.51
C LYS A 75 -12.22 10.21 -7.88
N SER A 76 -10.91 10.39 -7.90
CA SER A 76 -10.10 10.49 -9.13
C SER A 76 -8.73 9.86 -8.91
N VAL A 77 -8.20 9.33 -10.01
CA VAL A 77 -6.83 8.83 -10.11
C VAL A 77 -6.22 9.51 -11.32
N THR A 78 -5.00 9.99 -11.19
CA THR A 78 -4.14 10.43 -12.30
C THR A 78 -2.79 9.74 -12.16
N GLY A 79 -2.01 9.67 -13.23
CA GLY A 79 -0.72 9.02 -13.16
C GLY A 79 0.04 8.99 -14.47
N THR A 80 1.29 8.55 -14.38
CA THR A 80 2.22 8.39 -15.50
C THR A 80 3.01 7.10 -15.31
N ALA A 81 3.52 6.54 -16.39
CA ALA A 81 4.41 5.38 -16.34
C ALA A 81 5.49 5.43 -17.40
N THR A 82 6.62 4.81 -17.08
CA THR A 82 7.63 4.36 -18.05
C THR A 82 7.29 2.92 -18.43
N MET A 83 6.89 2.71 -19.68
CA MET A 83 6.60 1.38 -20.21
C MET A 83 7.89 0.69 -20.66
N GLY A 84 8.06 -0.56 -20.25
CA GLY A 84 9.20 -1.39 -20.64
C GLY A 84 9.07 -1.96 -22.05
N VAL A 85 10.17 -2.52 -22.54
CA VAL A 85 10.23 -3.14 -23.88
C VAL A 85 9.29 -4.34 -24.04
N THR A 86 8.87 -4.97 -22.93
CA THR A 86 7.91 -6.08 -22.93
C THR A 86 6.45 -5.61 -22.85
N GLY A 87 6.20 -4.30 -22.81
CA GLY A 87 4.86 -3.72 -22.78
C GLY A 87 4.21 -3.63 -21.41
N VAL A 88 4.88 -4.07 -20.34
CA VAL A 88 4.44 -3.84 -18.95
C VAL A 88 4.93 -2.48 -18.44
N ASP A 89 4.29 -1.95 -17.40
CA ASP A 89 4.77 -0.75 -16.73
C ASP A 89 5.99 -1.08 -15.83
N GLU A 90 7.10 -0.38 -16.00
CA GLU A 90 8.34 -0.65 -15.23
C GLU A 90 8.52 0.31 -14.05
N ILE A 91 8.11 1.57 -14.22
CA ILE A 91 8.11 2.63 -13.19
C ILE A 91 6.81 3.42 -13.35
N SER A 92 6.03 3.53 -12.29
CA SER A 92 4.70 4.13 -12.32
C SER A 92 4.48 5.07 -11.13
N HIS A 93 3.86 6.22 -11.39
CA HIS A 93 3.44 7.18 -10.36
C HIS A 93 1.95 7.50 -10.49
N ALA A 94 1.27 7.64 -9.36
CA ALA A 94 -0.13 8.04 -9.30
C ALA A 94 -0.41 9.09 -8.23
N THR A 95 -1.41 9.93 -8.50
CA THR A 95 -2.07 10.77 -7.52
C THR A 95 -3.53 10.33 -7.38
N LEU A 96 -3.95 10.10 -6.14
CA LEU A 96 -5.30 9.71 -5.77
C LEU A 96 -5.91 10.84 -4.98
N GLU A 97 -7.09 11.30 -5.39
CA GLU A 97 -7.86 12.24 -4.58
C GLU A 97 -9.06 11.53 -3.95
N PHE A 98 -9.29 11.73 -2.66
CA PHE A 98 -10.37 11.12 -1.91
C PHE A 98 -11.54 12.09 -1.65
N GLU A 99 -12.71 11.56 -1.31
CA GLU A 99 -13.92 12.37 -1.01
C GLU A 99 -13.74 13.31 0.18
N ASN A 100 -12.85 12.98 1.12
CA ASN A 100 -12.53 13.80 2.28
C ASN A 100 -11.42 14.83 2.04
N GLY A 101 -10.99 15.00 0.78
CA GLY A 101 -9.95 15.96 0.40
C GLY A 101 -8.52 15.51 0.70
N ILE A 102 -8.31 14.29 1.21
CA ILE A 102 -6.98 13.70 1.29
C ILE A 102 -6.46 13.46 -0.14
N ILE A 103 -5.20 13.79 -0.36
CA ILE A 103 -4.47 13.46 -1.59
C ILE A 103 -3.44 12.39 -1.22
N ALA A 104 -3.30 11.36 -2.05
CA ALA A 104 -2.23 10.37 -1.90
C ALA A 104 -1.37 10.31 -3.16
N GLU A 105 -0.05 10.32 -2.97
CA GLU A 105 0.96 10.11 -4.00
C GLU A 105 1.55 8.69 -3.82
N ALA A 106 1.40 7.87 -4.85
CA ALA A 106 1.88 6.49 -4.89
C ALA A 106 2.94 6.34 -5.98
N SER A 107 4.09 5.77 -5.63
CA SER A 107 5.16 5.44 -6.59
C SER A 107 5.45 3.94 -6.53
N THR A 108 5.68 3.33 -7.68
CA THR A 108 6.02 1.91 -7.74
C THR A 108 6.94 1.57 -8.91
N ALA A 109 7.84 0.60 -8.73
CA ALA A 109 8.79 0.21 -9.76
C ALA A 109 9.29 -1.24 -9.64
N ILE A 110 9.66 -1.81 -10.79
CA ILE A 110 10.44 -3.06 -10.89
C ILE A 110 11.82 -2.83 -11.54
N ARG A 111 12.14 -1.56 -11.85
CA ARG A 111 13.40 -1.08 -12.47
C ARG A 111 14.01 0.13 -11.78
N GLU A 112 13.58 0.41 -10.54
CA GLU A 112 14.10 1.51 -9.75
C GLU A 112 14.02 1.15 -8.26
N GLU A 113 15.14 1.29 -7.56
CA GLU A 113 15.17 1.20 -6.10
C GLU A 113 14.45 2.41 -5.49
N MET A 114 13.33 2.15 -4.82
CA MET A 114 12.56 3.19 -4.14
C MET A 114 12.84 3.18 -2.64
N LYS A 115 12.49 4.28 -1.96
CA LYS A 115 12.64 4.40 -0.51
C LYS A 115 11.83 3.33 0.25
N ASN A 116 10.78 2.78 -0.37
CA ASN A 116 9.97 1.70 0.17
C ASN A 116 9.30 2.06 1.51
N ASN A 117 8.85 3.31 1.61
CA ASN A 117 8.34 3.92 2.82
C ASN A 117 6.92 4.48 2.63
N ALA A 118 6.31 4.89 3.74
CA ALA A 118 5.07 5.66 3.74
C ALA A 118 5.15 6.85 4.70
N ILE A 119 4.60 8.00 4.31
CA ILE A 119 4.55 9.24 5.08
C ILE A 119 3.12 9.76 5.05
N ILE A 120 2.54 9.97 6.22
CA ILE A 120 1.19 10.51 6.38
C ILE A 120 1.32 11.87 7.05
N THR A 121 0.97 12.93 6.33
CA THR A 121 1.05 14.31 6.83
C THR A 121 -0.35 14.78 7.22
N GLY A 122 -0.48 15.23 8.47
CA GLY A 122 -1.67 15.87 8.99
C GLY A 122 -1.42 17.30 9.45
N THR A 123 -2.48 17.98 9.90
CA THR A 123 -2.41 19.40 10.29
C THR A 123 -1.57 19.67 11.54
N LYS A 124 -1.30 18.65 12.36
CA LYS A 124 -0.57 18.79 13.64
C LYS A 124 0.75 18.00 13.66
N GLY A 125 1.05 17.24 12.62
CA GLY A 125 2.22 16.38 12.61
C GLY A 125 2.27 15.41 11.43
N THR A 126 3.22 14.50 11.49
CA THR A 126 3.49 13.49 10.46
C THR A 126 3.70 12.12 11.10
N ILE A 127 3.27 11.06 10.42
CA ILE A 127 3.66 9.68 10.73
C ILE A 127 4.52 9.15 9.59
N GLU A 128 5.70 8.63 9.89
CA GLU A 128 6.64 8.04 8.92
C GLU A 128 6.84 6.55 9.22
N LEU A 129 6.70 5.72 8.19
CA LEU A 129 6.95 4.28 8.21
C LEU A 129 8.09 3.99 7.23
N ASP A 130 9.25 3.56 7.74
CA ASP A 130 10.42 3.31 6.89
C ASP A 130 10.34 1.97 6.15
N GLN A 131 9.68 0.97 6.73
CA GLN A 131 9.50 -0.36 6.11
C GLN A 131 8.08 -0.92 6.33
N PRO A 132 7.03 -0.29 5.79
CA PRO A 132 5.64 -0.71 5.99
C PRO A 132 5.28 -2.02 5.26
N TRP A 133 6.02 -2.42 4.22
CA TRP A 133 5.60 -3.53 3.33
C TRP A 133 6.16 -4.89 3.72
N ALA A 134 7.39 -4.93 4.26
CA ALA A 134 8.16 -6.16 4.42
C ALA A 134 9.03 -6.17 5.70
N PRO A 135 8.48 -5.83 6.88
CA PRO A 135 9.28 -5.71 8.10
C PRO A 135 9.84 -7.06 8.55
N GLY A 136 11.18 -7.19 8.58
CA GLY A 136 11.85 -8.43 8.96
C GLY A 136 11.72 -9.57 7.95
N ARG A 137 11.46 -9.26 6.67
CA ARG A 137 11.34 -10.27 5.59
C ARG A 137 12.58 -11.14 5.43
N GLU A 138 13.76 -10.57 5.62
CA GLU A 138 15.04 -11.26 5.48
C GLU A 138 15.41 -12.04 6.75
N GLY A 139 14.66 -13.10 7.04
CA GLY A 139 15.01 -14.08 8.09
C GLY A 139 14.27 -13.93 9.43
N GLY A 140 13.46 -12.90 9.60
CA GLY A 140 12.77 -12.60 10.87
C GLY A 140 13.74 -12.36 12.05
N PRO A 141 13.21 -12.18 13.27
CA PRO A 141 11.82 -11.86 13.60
C PRO A 141 11.33 -10.57 12.93
N TYR A 142 10.01 -10.34 12.90
CA TYR A 142 9.48 -9.06 12.44
C TYR A 142 9.94 -7.94 13.39
N HIS A 143 10.35 -6.82 12.80
CA HIS A 143 10.60 -5.58 13.51
C HIS A 143 10.18 -4.44 12.59
N SER A 144 9.28 -3.60 13.09
CA SER A 144 8.77 -2.45 12.37
C SER A 144 8.57 -1.31 13.34
N THR A 145 8.76 -0.09 12.87
CA THR A 145 8.46 1.10 13.64
C THR A 145 7.56 2.03 12.84
N PHE A 146 6.92 2.97 13.52
CA PHE A 146 6.55 4.22 12.87
C PHE A 146 6.88 5.40 13.78
N LYS A 147 7.36 6.46 13.17
CA LYS A 147 7.75 7.69 13.86
C LYS A 147 6.62 8.70 13.76
N VAL A 148 6.15 9.21 14.90
CA VAL A 148 5.15 10.26 14.99
C VAL A 148 5.84 11.55 15.39
N SER A 149 5.80 12.55 14.52
CA SER A 149 6.42 13.85 14.75
C SER A 149 5.37 14.95 14.81
N SER A 150 5.45 15.81 15.80
CA SER A 150 4.71 17.08 15.95
C SER A 150 5.71 18.23 16.05
N LYS A 151 5.24 19.48 16.20
CA LYS A 151 6.13 20.67 16.25
C LYS A 151 7.26 20.55 17.29
N ASP A 152 6.98 19.95 18.44
CA ASP A 152 7.89 19.99 19.60
C ASP A 152 8.33 18.59 20.07
N GLN A 153 7.80 17.53 19.46
CA GLN A 153 7.98 16.16 19.94
C GLN A 153 8.09 15.19 18.78
N THR A 154 8.98 14.22 18.93
CA THR A 154 9.02 13.01 18.10
C THR A 154 8.91 11.80 19.02
N GLU A 155 8.01 10.89 18.67
CA GLU A 155 7.83 9.60 19.34
C GLU A 155 8.05 8.49 18.31
N ILE A 156 8.70 7.40 18.72
CA ILE A 156 8.85 6.20 17.89
C ILE A 156 8.03 5.10 18.53
N ILE A 157 7.06 4.58 17.77
CA ILE A 157 6.29 3.40 18.19
C ILE A 157 6.99 2.17 17.61
N ASP A 158 7.43 1.29 18.50
CA ASP A 158 8.20 0.08 18.18
C ASP A 158 7.27 -1.15 18.23
N PHE A 159 7.33 -1.98 17.18
CA PHE A 159 6.62 -3.26 17.09
C PHE A 159 7.62 -4.35 16.75
N LYS A 160 7.80 -5.28 17.70
CA LYS A 160 8.65 -6.45 17.56
C LYS A 160 8.09 -7.62 18.34
N GLY A 161 8.40 -8.82 17.89
CA GLY A 161 7.99 -10.09 18.50
C GLY A 161 8.76 -11.24 17.84
N PRO A 162 8.72 -12.46 18.39
CA PRO A 162 9.50 -13.58 17.88
C PRO A 162 9.00 -14.11 16.52
N GLU A 163 7.81 -13.70 16.08
CA GLU A 163 7.17 -14.22 14.87
C GLU A 163 7.82 -13.68 13.58
N HIS A 164 7.67 -14.43 12.48
CA HIS A 164 7.95 -13.90 11.14
C HIS A 164 6.75 -13.06 10.65
N LEU A 165 6.94 -12.09 9.74
CA LEU A 165 5.85 -11.21 9.30
C LEU A 165 4.65 -11.97 8.70
N PHE A 166 4.90 -13.04 7.94
CA PHE A 166 3.86 -13.88 7.33
C PHE A 166 3.08 -14.73 8.34
N PHE A 167 3.54 -14.82 9.60
CA PHE A 167 2.77 -15.47 10.66
C PHE A 167 1.40 -14.81 10.82
N PHE A 168 1.32 -13.48 10.76
CA PHE A 168 0.09 -12.75 11.06
C PHE A 168 -1.04 -13.04 10.06
N GLU A 169 -0.74 -13.17 8.78
CA GLU A 169 -1.74 -13.49 7.76
C GLU A 169 -2.17 -14.97 7.82
N ALA A 170 -1.23 -15.88 8.08
CA ALA A 170 -1.51 -17.30 8.23
C ALA A 170 -2.39 -17.55 9.47
N GLU A 171 -2.04 -16.95 10.61
CA GLU A 171 -2.79 -17.05 11.84
C GLU A 171 -4.17 -16.41 11.71
N LEU A 172 -4.28 -15.21 11.11
CA LEU A 172 -5.57 -14.57 10.90
C LEU A 172 -6.47 -15.42 10.00
N SER A 173 -5.93 -16.02 8.94
CA SER A 173 -6.67 -16.91 8.05
C SER A 173 -7.16 -18.16 8.79
N SER A 174 -6.28 -18.80 9.55
CA SER A 174 -6.60 -19.96 10.41
C SER A 174 -7.75 -19.63 11.38
N GLN A 175 -7.64 -18.52 12.13
CA GLN A 175 -8.66 -18.09 13.08
C GLN A 175 -9.98 -17.71 12.42
N THR A 176 -9.94 -17.16 11.20
CA THR A 176 -11.15 -16.80 10.44
C THR A 176 -11.90 -18.06 10.01
N ILE A 177 -11.19 -19.07 9.51
CA ILE A 177 -11.76 -20.37 9.13
C ILE A 177 -12.34 -21.10 10.33
N LEU A 178 -11.59 -21.18 11.45
CA LEU A 178 -12.06 -21.84 12.68
C LEU A 178 -13.33 -21.20 13.26
N LYS A 179 -13.54 -19.92 13.00
CA LYS A 179 -14.75 -19.17 13.41
C LYS A 179 -15.86 -19.21 12.37
N GLU A 180 -15.72 -20.03 11.33
CA GLU A 180 -16.66 -20.20 10.22
C GLU A 180 -17.01 -18.86 9.55
N LYS A 181 -16.02 -17.95 9.48
CA LYS A 181 -16.14 -16.69 8.75
C LYS A 181 -15.59 -16.87 7.35
N THR A 182 -16.25 -16.23 6.38
CA THR A 182 -15.86 -16.26 4.97
C THR A 182 -14.94 -15.09 4.58
N GLU A 183 -14.74 -14.15 5.50
CA GLU A 183 -14.02 -12.90 5.26
C GLU A 183 -13.21 -12.50 6.50
N ALA A 184 -12.01 -11.97 6.28
CA ALA A 184 -11.15 -11.48 7.36
C ALA A 184 -11.71 -10.19 7.99
N PRO A 185 -11.62 -10.03 9.31
CA PRO A 185 -12.08 -8.82 9.99
C PRO A 185 -11.13 -7.64 9.73
N TYR A 186 -11.68 -6.43 9.67
CA TYR A 186 -10.91 -5.18 9.69
C TYR A 186 -9.96 -5.17 10.91
N PRO A 187 -8.68 -4.75 10.76
CA PRO A 187 -8.11 -4.00 9.63
C PRO A 187 -7.52 -4.84 8.49
N ALA A 188 -7.77 -6.15 8.43
CA ALA A 188 -7.48 -6.90 7.21
C ALA A 188 -8.44 -6.51 6.07
N MET A 189 -8.04 -6.83 4.84
CA MET A 189 -8.82 -6.52 3.65
C MET A 189 -10.12 -7.33 3.63
N THR A 190 -11.24 -6.64 3.55
CA THR A 190 -12.56 -7.21 3.25
C THR A 190 -12.70 -7.45 1.74
N TRP A 191 -13.65 -8.25 1.29
CA TRP A 191 -13.99 -8.45 -0.11
C TRP A 191 -14.28 -7.12 -0.82
N GLU A 192 -15.05 -6.24 -0.18
CA GLU A 192 -15.32 -4.90 -0.71
C GLU A 192 -14.05 -4.06 -0.84
N ASP A 193 -13.11 -4.21 0.12
CA ASP A 193 -11.83 -3.52 0.08
C ASP A 193 -10.96 -4.04 -1.07
N THR A 194 -10.86 -5.37 -1.22
CA THR A 194 -10.17 -6.03 -2.34
C THR A 194 -10.72 -5.56 -3.68
N LEU A 195 -12.05 -5.57 -3.86
CA LEU A 195 -12.68 -5.10 -5.10
C LEU A 195 -12.43 -3.61 -5.35
N GLY A 196 -12.46 -2.78 -4.31
CA GLY A 196 -12.15 -1.36 -4.44
C GLY A 196 -10.67 -1.12 -4.81
N ASN A 197 -9.76 -1.95 -4.30
CA ASN A 197 -8.34 -1.90 -4.62
C ASN A 197 -8.10 -2.23 -6.08
N LEU A 198 -8.63 -3.37 -6.54
CA LEU A 198 -8.50 -3.83 -7.92
C LEU A 198 -9.08 -2.81 -8.91
N LYS A 199 -10.27 -2.26 -8.64
CA LYS A 199 -10.86 -1.19 -9.47
C LYS A 199 -10.00 0.07 -9.51
N THR A 200 -9.26 0.38 -8.45
CA THR A 200 -8.35 1.54 -8.42
C THR A 200 -7.11 1.28 -9.26
N LEU A 201 -6.55 0.07 -9.18
CA LEU A 201 -5.43 -0.36 -10.01
C LEU A 201 -5.81 -0.39 -11.50
N ASP A 202 -6.99 -0.91 -11.84
CA ASP A 202 -7.49 -0.93 -13.22
C ASP A 202 -7.66 0.47 -13.79
N LYS A 203 -8.17 1.41 -13.00
CA LYS A 203 -8.23 2.83 -13.38
C LYS A 203 -6.83 3.38 -13.66
N TRP A 204 -5.86 3.10 -12.80
CA TRP A 204 -4.48 3.55 -12.98
C TRP A 204 -3.85 2.96 -14.25
N ARG A 205 -3.97 1.65 -14.46
CA ARG A 205 -3.51 0.96 -15.68
C ARG A 205 -4.12 1.57 -16.95
N LYS A 206 -5.43 1.83 -16.93
CA LYS A 206 -6.14 2.46 -18.06
C LYS A 206 -5.62 3.86 -18.38
N ILE A 207 -5.28 4.67 -17.37
CA ILE A 207 -4.73 6.02 -17.55
C ILE A 207 -3.40 5.99 -18.29
N ILE A 208 -2.55 5.01 -17.99
CA ILE A 208 -1.22 4.87 -18.60
C ILE A 208 -1.24 4.04 -19.89
N GLY A 209 -2.41 3.60 -20.35
CA GLY A 209 -2.55 2.77 -21.56
C GLY A 209 -2.06 1.33 -21.40
N TYR A 210 -1.91 0.83 -20.17
CA TYR A 210 -1.57 -0.58 -19.92
C TYR A 210 -2.85 -1.41 -19.86
N SER A 211 -3.04 -2.32 -20.82
CA SER A 211 -4.21 -3.22 -20.89
C SER A 211 -3.77 -4.68 -20.90
N LEU A 212 -4.58 -5.53 -20.28
CA LEU A 212 -4.40 -6.96 -20.24
C LEU A 212 -5.40 -7.65 -21.18
N PRO A 213 -5.10 -8.88 -21.66
CA PRO A 213 -6.06 -9.64 -22.47
C PRO A 213 -7.44 -9.80 -21.83
N GLN A 214 -7.50 -9.87 -20.50
CA GLN A 214 -8.72 -10.04 -19.71
C GLN A 214 -9.55 -8.76 -19.56
N ASP A 215 -9.04 -7.59 -19.99
CA ASP A 215 -9.79 -6.34 -20.00
C ASP A 215 -10.76 -6.24 -21.21
N SER A 216 -10.72 -7.24 -22.12
CA SER A 216 -11.50 -7.33 -23.37
C SER A 216 -12.90 -7.92 -23.19
#